data_AF-A0A067F7G4-F1
#
_entry.id   AF-A0A067F7G4-F1
#
_cell.length_a   1.000
_cell.length_b   1.000
_cell.length_c   1.000
_cell.angle_alpha   90.00
_cell.angle_beta   90.00
_cell.angle_gamma   90.00
#
_symmetry.space_group_name_H-M   'P 1'
#
loop_
_entity.id
_entity.type
_entity.pdbx_description
1 polymer ?
#
loop_
_entity_poly.entity_id
_entity_poly.type
_entity_poly.pdbx_seq_one_letter_code
_entity_poly.pdbx_strand_id
1 'polypeptide(L)'
;MASKKEMEVVRGLDIKRYMGRWYEIASFPSRNQPKNGADTRATYTLNEDGTVHVRNETWSDGKRGSIEGTAYKADPKSDEAKLKILCREPHMDEAIYNQLVEKATSEGYDVSKLHRTPQSDNPPEAEESPQDTKGIWWIKSIFGK
;
A
#
# COMPACT_ATOMS: atom_id res chain seq x y z
N MET A 1 7.89 22.33 23.65
CA MET A 1 7.12 22.09 22.40
C MET A 1 7.98 21.21 21.53
N ALA A 2 7.57 19.98 21.22
CA ALA A 2 8.32 19.13 20.30
C ALA A 2 8.14 19.69 18.88
N SER A 3 9.26 20.00 18.21
CA SER A 3 9.26 20.38 16.80
C SER A 3 8.73 19.19 15.99
N LYS A 4 7.64 19.40 15.23
CA LYS A 4 7.10 18.42 14.30
C LYS A 4 8.09 18.34 13.12
N LYS A 5 8.98 17.34 13.13
CA LYS A 5 9.87 17.05 12.00
C LYS A 5 8.99 16.83 10.76
N GLU A 6 9.23 17.62 9.70
CA GLU A 6 8.55 17.40 8.43
C GLU A 6 9.01 16.06 7.84
N MET A 7 8.06 15.24 7.39
CA MET A 7 8.39 13.93 6.84
C MET A 7 9.00 14.09 5.46
N GLU A 8 10.23 13.60 5.31
CA GLU A 8 10.92 13.65 4.03
C GLU A 8 10.45 12.50 3.12
N VAL A 9 9.81 12.86 2.00
CA VAL A 9 9.50 11.90 0.93
C VAL A 9 10.77 11.53 0.15
N VAL A 10 10.86 10.28 -0.28
CA VAL A 10 12.00 9.79 -1.08
C VAL A 10 12.08 10.58 -2.38
N ARG A 11 13.21 11.26 -2.60
CA ARG A 11 13.51 11.96 -3.86
C ARG A 11 14.13 11.00 -4.87
N GLY A 12 13.82 11.20 -6.15
CA GLY A 12 14.43 10.42 -7.24
C GLY A 12 14.01 8.94 -7.28
N LEU A 13 12.79 8.62 -6.84
CA LEU A 13 12.25 7.26 -6.91
C LEU A 13 12.34 6.71 -8.35
N ASP A 14 13.05 5.60 -8.53
CA ASP A 14 13.04 4.83 -9.77
C ASP A 14 11.70 4.10 -9.91
N ILE A 15 10.77 4.74 -10.61
CA ILE A 15 9.40 4.23 -10.81
C ILE A 15 9.43 2.84 -11.44
N LYS A 16 10.34 2.59 -12.39
CA LYS A 16 10.41 1.29 -13.09
C LYS A 16 10.78 0.17 -12.12
N ARG A 17 11.74 0.41 -11.22
CA ARG A 17 12.12 -0.55 -10.16
C ARG A 17 11.05 -0.73 -9.09
N TYR A 18 10.16 0.25 -8.91
CA TYR A 18 9.08 0.18 -7.95
C TYR A 18 7.91 -0.70 -8.43
N MET A 19 7.80 -0.96 -9.73
CA MET A 19 6.73 -1.78 -10.32
C MET A 19 6.72 -3.22 -9.81
N GLY A 20 5.61 -3.91 -10.07
CA GLY A 20 5.38 -5.27 -9.60
C GLY A 20 4.70 -5.32 -8.24
N ARG A 21 4.75 -6.49 -7.62
CA ARG A 21 4.01 -6.81 -6.39
C ARG A 21 4.78 -6.40 -5.14
N TRP A 22 4.02 -5.93 -4.16
CA TRP A 22 4.47 -5.63 -2.81
C TRP A 22 3.46 -6.19 -1.80
N TYR A 23 3.96 -6.91 -0.81
CA TYR A 23 3.18 -7.43 0.32
C TYR A 23 3.19 -6.39 1.44
N GLU A 24 2.01 -6.08 1.99
CA GLU A 24 1.90 -5.22 3.15
C GLU A 24 2.28 -6.03 4.39
N ILE A 25 3.38 -5.64 5.04
CA ILE A 25 3.87 -6.29 6.27
C ILE A 25 3.28 -5.61 7.50
N ALA A 26 3.17 -4.28 7.46
CA ALA A 26 2.51 -3.52 8.49
C ALA A 26 1.96 -2.18 7.98
N SER A 27 0.86 -1.72 8.58
CA SER A 27 0.23 -0.45 8.24
C SER A 27 -0.49 0.14 9.45
N PHE A 28 -0.76 1.46 9.39
CA PHE A 28 -1.68 2.07 10.34
C PHE A 28 -3.13 1.74 9.94
N PRO A 29 -4.00 1.41 10.90
CA PRO A 29 -5.40 1.12 10.63
C PRO A 29 -6.06 2.22 9.78
N SER A 30 -6.65 1.81 8.66
CA SER A 30 -7.42 2.67 7.77
C SER A 30 -8.89 2.26 7.77
N ARG A 31 -9.80 3.22 7.71
CA ARG A 31 -11.26 2.95 7.61
C ARG A 31 -11.63 2.16 6.36
N ASN A 32 -10.78 2.23 5.33
CA ASN A 32 -10.98 1.57 4.05
C ASN A 32 -10.33 0.18 3.97
N GLN A 33 -9.76 -0.32 5.07
CA GLN A 33 -9.19 -1.67 5.16
C GLN A 33 -10.00 -2.53 6.15
N PRO A 34 -10.28 -3.81 5.84
CA PRO A 34 -10.94 -4.71 6.77
C PRO A 34 -10.07 -4.93 8.01
N LYS A 35 -10.70 -4.96 9.20
CA LYS A 35 -9.98 -5.14 10.47
C LYS A 35 -9.29 -6.49 10.60
N ASN A 36 -9.83 -7.51 9.92
CA ASN A 36 -9.33 -8.89 9.86
C ASN A 36 -8.67 -9.19 8.49
N GLY A 37 -8.19 -8.16 7.78
CA GLY A 37 -7.49 -8.34 6.51
C GLY A 37 -6.17 -9.08 6.68
N ALA A 38 -5.93 -10.06 5.81
CA ALA A 38 -4.70 -10.81 5.66
C ALA A 38 -4.29 -10.86 4.18
N ASP A 39 -3.06 -11.30 3.91
CA ASP A 39 -2.49 -11.44 2.57
C ASP A 39 -2.60 -10.16 1.73
N THR A 40 -2.61 -9.00 2.40
CA THR A 40 -2.81 -7.71 1.74
C THR A 40 -1.60 -7.38 0.88
N ARG A 41 -1.85 -7.01 -0.37
CA ARG A 41 -0.80 -6.69 -1.34
C ARG A 41 -1.23 -5.61 -2.31
N ALA A 42 -0.25 -4.92 -2.87
CA ALA A 42 -0.41 -3.99 -3.97
C ALA A 42 0.42 -4.45 -5.17
N THR A 43 -0.16 -4.38 -6.37
CA THR A 43 0.57 -4.57 -7.62
C THR A 43 0.56 -3.26 -8.40
N TYR A 44 1.75 -2.79 -8.77
CA TYR A 44 1.95 -1.56 -9.51
C TYR A 44 2.38 -1.86 -10.94
N THR A 45 1.66 -1.28 -11.90
CA THR A 45 1.95 -1.43 -13.34
C THR A 45 2.11 -0.05 -13.95
N LEU A 46 3.18 0.16 -14.72
CA LEU A 46 3.46 1.42 -15.40
C LEU A 46 2.67 1.48 -16.70
N ASN A 47 1.87 2.53 -16.87
CA ASN A 47 1.14 2.79 -18.10
C ASN A 47 2.02 3.55 -19.11
N GLU A 48 1.64 3.53 -20.39
CA GLU A 48 2.36 4.23 -21.46
C GLU A 48 2.37 5.75 -21.27
N ASP A 49 1.33 6.31 -20.65
CA ASP A 49 1.20 7.74 -20.32
C ASP A 49 2.04 8.17 -19.11
N GLY A 50 2.77 7.24 -18.48
CA GLY A 50 3.61 7.48 -17.31
C GLY A 50 2.87 7.47 -15.97
N THR A 51 1.55 7.22 -15.95
CA THR A 51 0.79 6.96 -14.73
C THR A 51 1.01 5.53 -14.24
N VAL A 52 0.65 5.25 -12.98
CA VAL A 52 0.79 3.91 -12.40
C VAL A 52 -0.60 3.33 -12.13
N HIS A 53 -0.95 2.23 -12.80
CA HIS A 53 -2.09 1.43 -12.39
C HIS A 53 -1.77 0.72 -11.07
N VAL A 54 -2.68 0.81 -10.11
CA VAL A 54 -2.56 0.24 -8.77
C VAL A 54 -3.70 -0.72 -8.53
N ARG A 55 -3.37 -1.97 -8.22
CA ARG A 55 -4.34 -2.96 -7.75
C ARG A 55 -4.01 -3.36 -6.32
N ASN A 56 -4.91 -3.06 -5.38
CA ASN A 56 -4.81 -3.51 -4.00
C ASN A 56 -5.73 -4.71 -3.78
N GLU A 57 -5.21 -5.78 -3.19
CA GLU A 57 -5.95 -6.97 -2.82
C GLU A 57 -5.80 -7.23 -1.32
N THR A 58 -6.85 -7.78 -0.70
CA THR A 58 -6.83 -8.22 0.71
C THR A 58 -7.80 -9.38 0.88
N TRP A 59 -7.48 -10.31 1.78
CA TRP A 59 -8.33 -11.43 2.11
C TRP A 59 -8.93 -11.24 3.50
N SER A 60 -10.23 -11.42 3.63
CA SER A 60 -10.95 -11.37 4.91
C SER A 60 -12.01 -12.47 4.93
N ASP A 61 -12.05 -13.26 5.99
CA ASP A 61 -13.03 -14.35 6.16
C ASP A 61 -13.05 -15.33 4.96
N GLY A 62 -11.86 -15.64 4.42
CA GLY A 62 -11.68 -16.54 3.28
C GLY A 62 -12.08 -15.95 1.92
N LYS A 63 -12.47 -14.66 1.85
CA LYS A 63 -12.86 -13.99 0.60
C LYS A 63 -11.84 -12.93 0.20
N ARG A 64 -11.51 -12.90 -1.10
CA ARG A 64 -10.68 -11.86 -1.70
C ARG A 64 -11.51 -10.61 -1.99
N GLY A 65 -11.07 -9.46 -1.49
CA GLY A 65 -11.46 -8.13 -1.96
C GLY A 65 -10.35 -7.54 -2.84
N SER A 66 -10.72 -6.78 -3.87
CA SER A 66 -9.79 -6.03 -4.72
C SER A 66 -10.33 -4.65 -5.03
N ILE A 67 -9.45 -3.66 -5.10
CA ILE A 67 -9.75 -2.33 -5.61
C ILE A 67 -8.62 -1.86 -6.52
N GLU A 68 -9.00 -1.24 -7.63
CA GLU A 68 -8.08 -0.73 -8.64
C GLU A 68 -8.18 0.80 -8.72
N GLY A 69 -7.09 1.42 -9.16
CA GLY A 69 -7.03 2.86 -9.38
C GLY A 69 -5.77 3.26 -10.14
N THR A 70 -5.64 4.57 -10.37
CA THR A 70 -4.48 5.16 -11.04
C THR A 70 -3.79 6.12 -10.11
N ALA A 71 -2.50 5.91 -9.88
CA ALA A 71 -1.64 6.81 -9.13
C ALA A 71 -0.88 7.74 -10.08
N TYR A 72 -0.76 8.99 -9.64
CA TYR A 72 0.00 10.06 -10.27
C TYR A 72 1.06 10.57 -9.30
N LYS A 73 2.07 11.30 -9.80
CA LYS A 73 3.03 11.98 -8.94
C LYS A 73 2.29 12.97 -8.05
N ALA A 74 2.41 12.82 -6.73
CA ALA A 74 1.82 13.74 -5.77
C ALA A 74 2.36 15.17 -5.97
N ASP A 75 1.53 16.18 -5.66
CA ASP A 75 1.99 17.56 -5.56
C ASP A 75 3.08 17.65 -4.48
N PRO A 76 4.29 18.15 -4.78
CA PRO A 76 5.36 18.31 -3.81
C PRO A 76 4.99 19.16 -2.58
N LYS A 77 3.90 19.94 -2.64
CA LYS A 77 3.39 20.75 -1.52
C LYS A 77 2.37 20.03 -0.63
N SER A 78 1.96 18.81 -1.00
CA SER A 78 1.01 18.03 -0.20
C SER A 78 1.70 17.39 1.01
N ASP A 79 1.05 17.47 2.17
CA ASP A 79 1.43 16.80 3.41
C ASP A 79 0.72 15.44 3.61
N GLU A 80 0.01 14.95 2.59
CA GLU A 80 -0.78 13.71 2.65
C GLU A 80 0.07 12.46 2.37
N ALA A 81 0.84 12.01 3.35
CA ALA A 81 1.55 10.73 3.29
C ALA A 81 1.02 9.75 4.35
N LYS A 82 0.76 8.51 3.93
CA LYS A 82 0.44 7.39 4.84
C LYS A 82 1.60 6.40 4.85
N LEU A 83 2.01 5.97 6.04
CA LEU A 83 3.07 4.97 6.20
C LEU A 83 2.54 3.55 6.01
N LYS A 84 3.27 2.76 5.22
CA LYS A 84 3.16 1.31 5.15
C LYS A 84 4.57 0.71 5.10
N ILE A 85 4.75 -0.44 5.74
CA ILE A 85 5.94 -1.28 5.58
C ILE A 85 5.59 -2.34 4.54
N LEU A 86 6.35 -2.37 3.44
CA LEU A 86 6.12 -3.25 2.32
C LEU A 86 7.33 -4.15 2.06
N CYS A 87 7.12 -5.37 1.60
CA CYS A 87 8.17 -6.31 1.20
C CYS A 87 7.90 -6.88 -0.19
N ARG A 88 8.95 -7.34 -0.90
CA ARG A 88 8.80 -8.08 -2.16
C ARG A 88 8.37 -9.53 -1.95
N GLU A 89 8.57 -10.03 -0.74
CA GLU A 89 8.17 -11.36 -0.30
C GLU A 89 7.08 -11.26 0.78
N PRO A 90 6.30 -12.32 1.03
CA PRO A 90 5.25 -12.30 2.06
C PRO A 90 5.80 -12.09 3.47
N HIS A 91 7.06 -12.47 3.69
CA HIS A 91 7.74 -12.33 4.97
C HIS A 91 8.93 -11.37 4.85
N MET A 92 9.21 -10.68 5.94
CA MET A 92 10.35 -9.79 6.08
C MET A 92 11.18 -10.29 7.26
N ASP A 93 12.49 -10.27 7.13
CA ASP A 93 13.40 -10.55 8.24
C ASP A 93 13.10 -9.62 9.43
N GLU A 94 13.05 -10.19 10.63
CA GLU A 94 12.68 -9.46 11.85
C GLU A 94 13.63 -8.30 12.16
N ALA A 95 14.93 -8.45 11.89
CA ALA A 95 15.89 -7.37 12.12
C ALA A 95 15.64 -6.20 11.15
N ILE A 96 15.35 -6.50 9.88
CA ILE A 96 14.98 -5.48 8.89
C ILE A 96 13.66 -4.79 9.30
N TYR A 97 12.66 -5.55 9.71
CA TYR A 97 11.39 -4.99 10.19
C TYR A 97 11.61 -4.03 11.37
N ASN A 98 12.38 -4.44 12.37
CA ASN A 98 12.66 -3.62 13.55
C ASN A 98 13.42 -2.34 13.18
N GLN A 99 14.38 -2.41 12.26
CA GLN A 99 15.06 -1.21 11.74
C GLN A 99 14.07 -0.23 11.07
N LEU A 100 13.07 -0.73 10.33
CA LEU A 100 12.05 0.13 9.71
C LEU A 100 11.09 0.74 10.73
N VAL A 101 10.76 0.02 11.81
CA VAL A 101 9.95 0.53 12.93
C VAL A 101 10.71 1.59 13.73
N GLU A 102 11.99 1.37 14.01
CA GLU A 102 12.86 2.38 14.66
C GLU A 102 12.96 3.63 13.80
N LYS A 103 13.15 3.47 12.48
CA LYS A 103 13.13 4.60 11.54
C LYS A 103 11.81 5.35 11.61
N ALA A 104 10.67 4.65 11.54
CA ALA A 104 9.35 5.28 11.66
C ALA A 104 9.20 6.06 12.99
N THR A 105 9.67 5.49 14.10
CA THR A 105 9.69 6.17 15.41
C THR A 105 10.52 7.46 15.36
N SER A 106 11.70 7.41 14.75
CA SER A 106 12.60 8.58 14.58
C SER A 106 12.03 9.67 13.67
N GLU A 107 11.10 9.32 12.77
CA GLU A 107 10.34 10.24 11.92
C GLU A 107 9.06 10.77 12.61
N GLY A 108 8.82 10.37 13.86
CA GLY A 108 7.72 10.88 14.69
C GLY A 108 6.40 10.10 14.59
N TYR A 109 6.41 8.90 14.00
CA TYR A 109 5.23 8.04 13.96
C TYR A 109 5.01 7.35 15.31
N ASP A 110 3.75 7.30 15.76
CA ASP A 110 3.34 6.52 16.93
C ASP A 110 3.20 5.04 16.56
N VAL A 111 4.33 4.32 16.58
CA VAL A 111 4.41 2.91 16.16
C VAL A 111 3.59 1.96 17.04
N SER A 112 3.10 2.39 18.21
CA SER A 112 2.17 1.59 19.01
C SER A 112 0.84 1.31 18.30
N LYS A 113 0.50 2.15 17.31
CA LYS A 113 -0.67 2.00 16.44
C LYS A 113 -0.38 1.23 15.16
N LEU A 114 0.87 0.82 14.93
CA LEU A 114 1.25 0.09 13.74
C LEU A 114 0.79 -1.36 13.88
N HIS A 115 -0.03 -1.83 12.93
CA HIS A 115 -0.55 -3.19 12.95
C HIS A 115 0.22 -4.01 11.93
N ARG A 116 0.68 -5.20 12.33
CA ARG A 116 1.19 -6.20 11.39
C ARG A 116 0.03 -6.81 10.61
N THR A 117 0.25 -6.98 9.33
CA THR A 117 -0.70 -7.63 8.43
C THR A 117 -0.27 -9.09 8.29
N PRO A 118 -1.12 -10.06 8.68
CA PRO A 118 -0.81 -11.47 8.50
C PRO A 118 -0.58 -11.80 7.02
N GLN A 119 0.46 -12.59 6.74
CA GLN A 119 0.80 -13.11 5.42
C GLN A 119 1.01 -14.62 5.58
N SER A 120 0.46 -15.40 4.65
CA SER A 120 0.66 -16.85 4.58
C SER A 120 1.92 -17.19 3.77
N ASP A 121 2.56 -18.32 4.07
CA ASP A 121 3.78 -18.77 3.37
C ASP A 121 3.52 -18.98 1.87
N ASN A 122 2.33 -19.50 1.56
CA ASN A 122 1.81 -19.69 0.21
C ASN A 122 0.56 -18.83 0.06
N PRO A 123 0.70 -17.51 -0.15
CA PRO A 123 -0.44 -16.65 -0.30
C PRO A 123 -1.22 -17.10 -1.52
N PRO A 124 -2.56 -17.15 -1.44
CA PRO A 124 -3.38 -17.55 -2.57
C PRO A 124 -2.96 -16.74 -3.79
N GLU A 125 -2.58 -17.46 -4.86
CA GLU A 125 -2.36 -16.80 -6.13
C GLU A 125 -3.67 -16.08 -6.47
N ALA A 126 -3.54 -14.86 -7.00
CA ALA A 126 -4.67 -14.38 -7.76
C ALA A 126 -4.79 -15.35 -8.93
N GLU A 127 -5.76 -16.27 -8.90
CA GLU A 127 -6.28 -16.81 -10.15
C GLU A 127 -6.43 -15.61 -11.07
N GLU A 128 -5.84 -15.71 -12.28
CA GLU A 128 -5.97 -14.70 -13.31
C GLU A 128 -7.41 -14.19 -13.23
N SER A 129 -7.56 -12.90 -12.96
CA SER A 129 -8.87 -12.27 -12.93
C SER A 129 -9.65 -12.80 -14.13
N PRO A 130 -10.93 -13.21 -13.99
CA PRO A 130 -11.75 -13.49 -15.16
C PRO A 130 -11.52 -12.33 -16.13
N GLN A 131 -11.06 -12.65 -17.35
CA GLN A 131 -10.97 -11.64 -18.40
C GLN A 131 -12.31 -10.94 -18.41
N ASP A 132 -12.26 -9.63 -18.13
CA ASP A 132 -13.41 -8.77 -18.03
C ASP A 132 -14.24 -8.94 -19.30
N THR A 133 -15.24 -9.80 -19.19
CA THR A 133 -16.25 -10.03 -20.21
C THR A 133 -17.54 -9.54 -19.59
N LYS A 134 -17.62 -8.21 -19.56
CA LYS A 134 -18.81 -7.36 -19.49
C LYS A 134 -19.12 -6.82 -18.09
N GLY A 135 -18.84 -5.53 -17.89
CA GLY A 135 -19.63 -4.72 -16.96
C GLY A 135 -19.05 -3.35 -16.62
N ILE A 136 -19.36 -2.33 -17.43
CA ILE A 136 -19.30 -0.91 -17.10
C ILE A 136 -19.85 -0.65 -15.68
N TRP A 137 -19.06 -0.11 -14.74
CA TRP A 137 -19.54 0.55 -13.52
C TRP A 137 -18.72 1.82 -13.15
N TRP A 138 -19.32 2.95 -13.54
CA TRP A 138 -19.22 4.36 -13.15
C TRP A 138 -18.22 4.89 -12.08
N ILE A 139 -17.59 6.00 -12.46
CA ILE A 139 -16.84 7.00 -11.67
C ILE A 139 -17.79 7.87 -10.84
N LYS A 140 -17.43 8.21 -9.60
CA LYS A 140 -17.73 9.54 -9.06
C LYS A 140 -16.60 10.09 -8.18
N SER A 141 -15.75 10.88 -8.84
CA SER A 141 -15.05 12.01 -8.25
C SER A 141 -16.08 12.98 -7.65
N ILE A 142 -15.87 13.41 -6.40
CA ILE A 142 -16.38 14.70 -5.92
C ILE A 142 -15.42 15.25 -4.85
N PHE A 143 -14.54 16.16 -5.28
CA PHE A 143 -14.16 17.31 -4.45
C PHE A 143 -15.32 18.32 -4.52
N GLY A 144 -15.67 18.90 -3.37
CA GLY A 144 -16.04 20.32 -3.24
C GLY A 144 -17.44 20.77 -3.66
N LYS A 145 -18.31 20.94 -2.66
CA LYS A 145 -18.65 22.30 -2.18
C LYS A 145 -18.29 22.38 -0.70
#